data_AF-A0A374AJV6-F1
#
_entry.id   AF-A0A374AJV6-F1
#
_cell.length_a   1.000
_cell.length_b   1.000
_cell.length_c   1.000
_cell.angle_alpha   90.00
_cell.angle_beta   90.00
_cell.angle_gamma   90.00
#
_symmetry.space_group_name_H-M   'P 1'
#
loop_
_entity.id
_entity.type
_entity.pdbx_description
1 polymer ?
#
loop_
_entity_poly.entity_id
_entity_poly.type
_entity_poly.pdbx_seq_one_letter_code
_entity_poly.pdbx_strand_id
1 'polypeptide(L)'
;MQTTIKIQAASPGYFDNPQTIYNEFKGKIVDISYEKQYAFLKNKMNVYENSSGSKKIASAPKYSGIIVVSKASGYLQVIYEKKKGYGIGWIEKSKYHKEAIAYNGSEKQLIGNGKYWVQNKKTKEGIDITITFSGNQQYKFQTEDKYLKSQDTNWELVREYDHLYIKNVKEDKYLSIDQDGNLVLVKHGDIKNNFQKTDKEAGNETMQWQFIRLQNKNVTPYRNFMQFDPAWARKDYGNVSDYSGKMAAAGCGVVAITNAVYALNGQFVDPMLFADFAVKKHYRIIGSGTQDGVFKGAAKEFGEAYGFSYVKTSYSLSEVRDYLQKGYVAISHVPGHYVTIADFNPKTKKYLVLDSHPIKSRPTSSFGNWFKRERVQRGGLTSSAFYIYGTRVRTTEIDRVKNIQFQKELFNFMMLLR
;
A
#
# COMPACT_ATOMS: atom_id res chain seq x y z
N MET A 1 24.33 -6.22 -26.36
CA MET A 1 23.28 -5.20 -26.54
C MET A 1 22.56 -5.03 -25.20
N GLN A 2 22.77 -3.90 -24.51
CA GLN A 2 21.97 -3.56 -23.32
C GLN A 2 20.55 -3.22 -23.80
N THR A 3 19.62 -4.14 -23.60
CA THR A 3 18.19 -3.87 -23.79
C THR A 3 17.76 -2.87 -22.71
N THR A 4 17.55 -1.62 -23.11
CA THR A 4 16.96 -0.58 -22.28
C THR A 4 15.56 -1.04 -21.87
N ILE A 5 15.41 -1.48 -20.63
CA ILE A 5 14.14 -1.94 -20.06
C ILE A 5 13.20 -0.73 -20.01
N LYS A 6 12.14 -0.73 -20.83
CA LYS A 6 11.04 0.24 -20.67
C LYS A 6 10.25 -0.13 -19.41
N ILE A 7 10.56 0.59 -18.34
CA ILE A 7 9.99 0.42 -17.01
C ILE A 7 8.54 0.93 -17.04
N GLN A 8 7.55 0.05 -16.87
CA GLN A 8 6.13 0.46 -16.80
C GLN A 8 5.75 0.79 -15.36
N ALA A 9 5.72 2.08 -15.02
CA ALA A 9 5.30 2.52 -13.70
C ALA A 9 3.85 2.11 -13.44
N ALA A 10 3.58 1.67 -12.21
CA ALA A 10 2.52 2.20 -11.35
C ALA A 10 1.89 3.55 -11.72
N SER A 11 1.19 3.77 -12.85
CA SER A 11 0.35 4.98 -12.97
C SER A 11 -0.63 4.99 -11.79
N PRO A 12 -0.61 6.01 -10.91
CA PRO A 12 -1.46 6.03 -9.72
C PRO A 12 -2.96 6.01 -10.04
N GLY A 13 -3.35 6.39 -11.27
CA GLY A 13 -4.72 6.69 -11.67
C GLY A 13 -5.75 5.57 -11.71
N TYR A 14 -5.57 4.43 -11.02
CA TYR A 14 -6.61 3.40 -10.94
C TYR A 14 -7.22 3.30 -9.54
N PHE A 15 -8.40 3.93 -9.45
CA PHE A 15 -9.27 4.16 -8.28
C PHE A 15 -8.85 5.30 -7.33
N ASP A 16 -8.30 6.38 -7.88
CA ASP A 16 -8.13 7.61 -7.10
C ASP A 16 -9.47 8.30 -6.77
N ASN A 17 -10.59 7.91 -7.42
CA ASN A 17 -11.91 8.37 -6.99
C ASN A 17 -13.09 7.48 -7.49
N PRO A 18 -13.34 6.30 -6.90
CA PRO A 18 -14.48 5.45 -7.26
C PRO A 18 -15.83 6.18 -7.14
N GLN A 19 -15.90 7.17 -6.25
CA GLN A 19 -17.10 7.97 -6.02
C GLN A 19 -17.39 8.94 -7.17
N THR A 20 -16.38 9.59 -7.75
CA THR A 20 -16.54 10.41 -8.97
C THR A 20 -17.08 9.57 -10.12
N ILE A 21 -16.48 8.40 -10.36
CA ILE A 21 -16.93 7.46 -11.38
C ILE A 21 -18.38 7.03 -11.12
N TYR A 22 -18.72 6.72 -9.86
CA TYR A 22 -20.10 6.39 -9.51
C TYR A 22 -21.08 7.52 -9.85
N ASN A 23 -20.72 8.77 -9.52
CA ASN A 23 -21.57 9.93 -9.75
C ASN A 23 -21.87 10.15 -11.23
N GLU A 24 -20.90 9.91 -12.13
CA GLU A 24 -21.10 10.00 -13.59
C GLU A 24 -22.21 9.07 -14.11
N PHE A 25 -22.41 7.93 -13.46
CA PHE A 25 -23.38 6.92 -13.88
C PHE A 25 -24.65 6.89 -13.04
N LYS A 26 -24.79 7.74 -12.01
CA LYS A 26 -25.90 7.69 -11.04
C LYS A 26 -27.28 7.67 -11.69
N GLY A 27 -27.49 8.44 -12.75
CA GLY A 27 -28.76 8.48 -13.50
C GLY A 27 -29.08 7.22 -14.34
N LYS A 28 -28.16 6.26 -14.43
CA LYS A 28 -28.33 4.99 -15.17
C LYS A 28 -28.43 3.77 -14.24
N ILE A 29 -28.34 3.98 -12.93
CA ILE A 29 -28.41 2.92 -11.93
C ILE A 29 -29.88 2.57 -11.67
N VAL A 30 -30.21 1.28 -11.75
CA VAL A 30 -31.60 0.82 -11.59
C VAL A 30 -32.06 0.88 -10.14
N ASP A 31 -31.20 0.52 -9.20
CA ASP A 31 -31.48 0.59 -7.77
C ASP A 31 -30.45 1.48 -7.09
N ILE A 32 -30.76 2.77 -6.96
CA ILE A 32 -29.87 3.74 -6.30
C ILE A 32 -29.75 3.53 -4.79
N SER A 33 -30.61 2.68 -4.18
CA SER A 33 -30.54 2.31 -2.77
C SER A 33 -29.57 1.16 -2.51
N TYR A 34 -29.12 0.47 -3.56
CA TYR A 34 -28.20 -0.63 -3.46
C TYR A 34 -26.86 -0.18 -2.86
N GLU A 35 -26.43 -0.86 -1.80
CA GLU A 35 -25.11 -0.64 -1.21
C GLU A 35 -24.02 -1.08 -2.21
N LYS A 36 -23.25 -0.10 -2.70
CA LYS A 36 -22.21 -0.31 -3.69
C LYS A 36 -21.19 -1.33 -3.19
N GLN A 37 -20.76 -2.21 -4.08
CA GLN A 37 -19.67 -3.14 -3.80
C GLN A 37 -18.55 -2.95 -4.81
N TYR A 38 -17.30 -3.08 -4.37
CA TYR A 38 -16.15 -2.97 -5.25
C TYR A 38 -15.52 -4.35 -5.43
N ALA A 39 -15.01 -4.61 -6.63
CA ALA A 39 -14.31 -5.85 -6.91
C ALA A 39 -13.28 -5.68 -8.02
N PHE A 40 -12.29 -6.57 -8.03
CA PHE A 40 -11.37 -6.75 -9.15
C PHE A 40 -11.72 -8.03 -9.92
N LEU A 41 -11.68 -7.95 -11.24
CA LEU A 41 -11.91 -9.08 -12.13
C LEU A 41 -10.61 -9.87 -12.35
N LYS A 42 -10.64 -11.17 -12.05
CA LYS A 42 -9.57 -12.12 -12.37
C LYS A 42 -9.57 -12.54 -13.84
N ASN A 43 -10.74 -12.49 -14.48
CA ASN A 43 -10.94 -12.80 -15.90
C ASN A 43 -11.90 -11.82 -16.57
N LYS A 44 -11.87 -11.80 -17.91
CA LYS A 44 -12.75 -10.98 -18.73
C LYS A 44 -14.22 -11.38 -18.50
N MET A 45 -15.11 -10.40 -18.39
CA MET A 45 -16.55 -10.63 -18.18
C MET A 45 -17.35 -10.03 -19.34
N ASN A 46 -18.34 -10.76 -19.86
CA ASN A 46 -19.31 -10.19 -20.81
C ASN A 46 -20.22 -9.21 -20.07
N VAL A 47 -20.51 -8.08 -20.70
CA VAL A 47 -21.43 -7.07 -20.18
C VAL A 47 -22.63 -6.95 -21.12
N TYR A 48 -23.83 -6.97 -20.54
CA TYR A 48 -25.11 -6.96 -21.24
C TYR A 48 -25.86 -5.65 -21.03
N GLU A 49 -26.78 -5.34 -21.95
CA GLU A 49 -27.59 -4.12 -21.92
C GLU A 49 -28.59 -4.12 -20.76
N ASN A 50 -29.15 -5.29 -20.44
CA ASN A 50 -30.24 -5.47 -19.49
C ASN A 50 -30.01 -6.67 -18.56
N SER A 51 -30.87 -6.78 -17.54
CA SER A 51 -30.81 -7.82 -16.51
C SER A 51 -31.31 -9.20 -16.96
N SER A 52 -31.72 -9.38 -18.22
CA SER A 52 -32.01 -10.70 -18.81
C SER A 52 -30.83 -11.27 -19.59
N GLY A 53 -29.83 -10.46 -19.90
CA GLY A 53 -28.64 -10.87 -20.65
C GLY A 53 -28.89 -11.08 -22.15
N SER A 54 -29.97 -10.52 -22.70
CA SER A 54 -30.38 -10.79 -24.09
C SER A 54 -29.41 -10.23 -25.14
N LYS A 55 -28.72 -9.12 -24.84
CA LYS A 55 -27.82 -8.43 -25.77
C LYS A 55 -26.51 -8.06 -25.09
N LYS A 56 -25.41 -8.64 -25.56
CA LYS A 56 -24.06 -8.28 -25.14
C LYS A 56 -23.69 -6.92 -25.75
N ILE A 57 -23.29 -5.97 -24.90
CA ILE A 57 -22.89 -4.62 -25.32
C ILE A 57 -21.38 -4.39 -25.23
N ALA A 58 -20.68 -5.15 -24.39
CA ALA A 58 -19.24 -4.99 -24.20
C ALA A 58 -18.60 -6.20 -23.50
N SER A 59 -17.33 -6.05 -23.15
CA SER A 59 -16.66 -6.92 -22.19
C SER A 59 -15.81 -6.11 -21.23
N ALA A 60 -15.99 -6.32 -19.93
CA ALA A 60 -15.11 -5.79 -18.91
C ALA A 60 -13.76 -6.53 -18.98
N PRO A 61 -12.63 -5.81 -19.06
CA PRO A 61 -11.31 -6.42 -19.23
C PRO A 61 -10.92 -7.33 -18.06
N LYS A 62 -10.04 -8.29 -18.35
CA LYS A 62 -9.33 -9.05 -17.32
C LYS A 62 -8.46 -8.09 -16.48
N TYR A 63 -8.38 -8.33 -15.17
CA TYR A 63 -7.62 -7.51 -14.22
C TYR A 63 -8.08 -6.05 -14.20
N SER A 64 -9.39 -5.82 -14.34
CA SER A 64 -10.04 -4.51 -14.17
C SER A 64 -10.74 -4.41 -12.83
N GLY A 65 -11.05 -3.21 -12.40
CA GLY A 65 -11.99 -3.02 -11.31
C GLY A 65 -13.42 -2.80 -11.83
N ILE A 66 -14.37 -3.12 -10.96
CA ILE A 66 -15.80 -2.90 -11.17
C ILE A 66 -16.44 -2.36 -9.89
N ILE A 67 -17.51 -1.59 -10.06
CA ILE A 67 -18.41 -1.15 -8.99
C ILE A 67 -19.75 -1.82 -9.25
N VAL A 68 -20.18 -2.72 -8.36
CA VAL A 68 -21.53 -3.28 -8.36
C VAL A 68 -22.47 -2.25 -7.78
N VAL A 69 -23.49 -1.89 -8.56
CA VAL A 69 -24.38 -0.74 -8.27
C VAL A 69 -25.86 -1.12 -8.21
N SER A 70 -26.24 -2.31 -8.65
CA SER A 70 -27.61 -2.84 -8.51
C SER A 70 -27.59 -4.36 -8.74
N LYS A 71 -28.71 -5.04 -8.43
CA LYS A 71 -28.88 -6.48 -8.61
C LYS A 71 -30.26 -6.82 -9.19
N ALA A 72 -30.31 -7.89 -9.96
CA ALA A 72 -31.50 -8.61 -10.38
C ALA A 72 -31.31 -10.12 -10.07
N SER A 73 -32.30 -10.96 -10.38
CA SER A 73 -32.28 -12.39 -10.04
C SER A 73 -30.99 -13.10 -10.49
N GLY A 74 -30.62 -12.98 -11.78
CA GLY A 74 -29.45 -13.64 -12.36
C GLY A 74 -28.26 -12.74 -12.68
N TYR A 75 -28.41 -11.41 -12.55
CA TYR A 75 -27.44 -10.43 -13.04
C TYR A 75 -27.15 -9.33 -12.03
N LEU A 76 -25.95 -8.79 -12.09
CA LEU A 76 -25.51 -7.64 -11.31
C LEU A 76 -25.29 -6.46 -12.26
N GLN A 77 -25.83 -5.29 -11.93
CA GLN A 77 -25.49 -4.07 -12.66
C GLN A 77 -24.13 -3.59 -12.15
N VAL A 78 -23.21 -3.32 -13.07
CA VAL A 78 -21.86 -2.87 -12.74
C VAL A 78 -21.46 -1.66 -13.56
N ILE A 79 -20.73 -0.76 -12.92
CA ILE A 79 -19.85 0.18 -13.61
C ILE A 79 -18.50 -0.53 -13.80
N TYR A 80 -18.00 -0.55 -15.03
CA TYR A 80 -16.80 -1.30 -15.38
C TYR A 80 -15.85 -0.44 -16.23
N GLU A 81 -14.56 -0.75 -16.11
CA GLU A 81 -13.50 -0.15 -16.90
C GLU A 81 -13.58 -0.56 -18.37
N LYS A 82 -13.34 0.38 -19.29
CA LYS A 82 -13.10 0.13 -20.72
C LYS A 82 -11.67 0.49 -21.09
N LYS A 83 -11.25 0.17 -22.32
CA LYS A 83 -9.97 0.64 -22.87
C LYS A 83 -9.82 2.17 -22.81
N LYS A 84 -10.94 2.90 -22.92
CA LYS A 84 -11.03 4.36 -22.72
C LYS A 84 -12.28 4.65 -21.88
N GLY A 85 -12.07 5.17 -20.66
CA GLY A 85 -13.14 5.55 -19.74
C GLY A 85 -13.89 4.36 -19.14
N TYR A 86 -15.16 4.58 -18.79
CA TYR A 86 -16.00 3.63 -18.07
C TYR A 86 -17.29 3.31 -18.83
N GLY A 87 -17.98 2.26 -18.41
CA GLY A 87 -19.34 1.96 -18.86
C GLY A 87 -20.19 1.37 -17.75
N ILE A 88 -21.48 1.30 -18.00
CA ILE A 88 -22.44 0.61 -17.13
C ILE A 88 -23.15 -0.48 -17.93
N GLY A 89 -23.50 -1.58 -17.27
CA GLY A 89 -24.26 -2.67 -17.85
C GLY A 89 -24.40 -3.83 -16.86
N TRP A 90 -24.80 -5.00 -17.34
CA TRP A 90 -25.12 -6.14 -16.50
C TRP A 90 -24.12 -7.29 -16.70
N ILE A 91 -23.69 -7.92 -15.62
CA ILE A 91 -22.85 -9.14 -15.64
C ILE A 91 -23.57 -10.30 -14.97
N GLU A 92 -23.29 -11.52 -15.42
CA GLU A 92 -23.90 -12.72 -14.87
C GLU A 92 -23.42 -12.97 -13.43
N LYS A 93 -24.36 -13.06 -12.48
CA LYS A 93 -24.07 -13.21 -11.04
C LYS A 93 -23.34 -14.52 -10.74
N SER A 94 -23.70 -15.60 -11.42
CA SER A 94 -23.08 -16.93 -11.27
C SER A 94 -21.58 -16.91 -11.59
N LYS A 95 -21.16 -16.09 -12.57
CA LYS A 95 -19.77 -15.91 -12.99
C LYS A 95 -19.04 -14.92 -12.10
N TYR A 96 -19.70 -13.83 -11.66
CA TYR A 96 -19.09 -12.84 -10.78
C TYR A 96 -18.42 -13.48 -9.55
N HIS A 97 -19.09 -14.41 -8.86
CA HIS A 97 -18.53 -15.07 -7.67
C HIS A 97 -17.28 -15.93 -7.96
N LYS A 98 -17.11 -16.39 -9.21
CA LYS A 98 -15.95 -17.18 -9.64
C LYS A 98 -14.82 -16.29 -10.15
N GLU A 99 -15.18 -15.22 -10.84
CA GLU A 99 -14.27 -14.39 -11.63
C GLU A 99 -13.89 -13.06 -10.99
N ALA A 100 -14.52 -12.68 -9.88
CA ALA A 100 -14.21 -11.44 -9.17
C ALA A 100 -13.65 -11.72 -7.78
N ILE A 101 -12.94 -10.73 -7.24
CA ILE A 101 -12.51 -10.69 -5.85
C ILE A 101 -12.95 -9.36 -5.24
N ALA A 102 -13.60 -9.43 -4.08
CA ALA A 102 -14.10 -8.24 -3.41
C ALA A 102 -12.95 -7.29 -3.05
N TYR A 103 -13.24 -6.00 -3.02
CA TYR A 103 -12.36 -4.94 -2.59
C TYR A 103 -13.19 -3.94 -1.76
N ASN A 104 -12.57 -3.24 -0.82
CA ASN A 104 -13.29 -2.31 0.05
C ASN A 104 -13.49 -0.92 -0.59
N GLY A 105 -13.03 -0.72 -1.82
CA GLY A 105 -13.13 0.58 -2.51
C GLY A 105 -12.29 1.69 -1.88
N SER A 106 -11.47 1.37 -0.87
CA SER A 106 -10.67 2.38 -0.17
C SER A 106 -9.57 2.91 -1.07
N GLU A 107 -9.28 4.19 -1.00
CA GLU A 107 -8.12 4.74 -1.69
C GLU A 107 -6.81 4.23 -1.05
N LYS A 108 -5.77 4.01 -1.86
CA LYS A 108 -4.44 3.58 -1.37
C LYS A 108 -3.82 4.72 -0.57
N GLN A 109 -3.64 4.54 0.73
CA GLN A 109 -3.02 5.53 1.60
C GLN A 109 -1.50 5.44 1.49
N LEU A 110 -0.80 6.53 1.14
CA LEU A 110 0.66 6.57 1.17
C LEU A 110 1.20 6.29 2.58
N ILE A 111 0.55 6.90 3.57
CA ILE A 111 0.81 6.72 4.99
C ILE A 111 -0.49 6.31 5.66
N GLY A 112 -0.49 5.20 6.40
CA GLY A 112 -1.63 4.74 7.16
C GLY A 112 -1.91 5.62 8.39
N ASN A 113 -3.14 5.57 8.91
CA ASN A 113 -3.49 6.31 10.13
C ASN A 113 -2.59 5.92 11.32
N GLY A 114 -2.34 6.88 12.22
CA GLY A 114 -1.63 6.64 13.47
C GLY A 114 -0.72 7.80 13.90
N LYS A 115 0.07 7.55 14.95
CA LYS A 115 1.05 8.51 15.47
C LYS A 115 2.43 8.25 14.86
N TYR A 116 3.06 9.31 14.36
CA TYR A 116 4.36 9.29 13.69
C TYR A 116 5.28 10.35 14.27
N TRP A 117 6.58 10.05 14.27
CA TRP A 117 7.65 11.03 14.29
C TRP A 117 7.97 11.37 12.83
N VAL A 118 7.71 12.62 12.45
CA VAL A 118 7.92 13.11 11.09
C VAL A 118 9.23 13.89 11.08
N GLN A 119 10.27 13.25 10.57
CA GLN A 119 11.64 13.74 10.62
C GLN A 119 12.02 14.40 9.29
N ASN A 120 12.63 15.58 9.35
CA ASN A 120 13.22 16.21 8.19
C ASN A 120 14.51 15.49 7.77
N LYS A 121 14.67 15.25 6.47
CA LYS A 121 15.82 14.49 5.97
C LYS A 121 17.14 15.25 6.15
N LYS A 122 17.14 16.58 6.00
CA LYS A 122 18.33 17.42 6.11
C LYS A 122 18.80 17.58 7.55
N THR A 123 17.91 18.02 8.45
CA THR A 123 18.27 18.37 9.83
C THR A 123 18.24 17.19 10.79
N LYS A 124 17.51 16.12 10.44
CA LYS A 124 17.17 14.99 11.33
C LYS A 124 16.32 15.38 12.55
N GLU A 125 15.85 16.62 12.62
CA GLU A 125 14.86 17.05 13.59
C GLU A 125 13.46 16.61 13.15
N GLY A 126 12.52 16.50 14.08
CA GLY A 126 11.21 15.98 13.74
C GLY A 126 10.10 16.41 14.67
N ILE A 127 8.89 16.03 14.28
CA ILE A 127 7.65 16.49 14.92
C ILE A 127 6.77 15.28 15.20
N ASP A 128 6.17 15.24 16.40
CA ASP A 128 5.11 14.28 16.71
C ASP A 128 3.83 14.69 15.97
N ILE A 129 3.36 13.85 15.05
CA ILE A 129 2.13 14.07 14.29
C ILE A 129 1.25 12.83 14.36
N THR A 130 0.00 13.01 14.78
CA THR A 130 -1.06 12.03 14.58
C THR A 130 -1.76 12.32 13.26
N ILE A 131 -1.76 11.33 12.38
CA ILE A 131 -2.23 11.44 11.00
C ILE A 131 -3.54 10.69 10.84
N THR A 132 -4.53 11.38 10.27
CA THR A 132 -5.81 10.79 9.87
C THR A 132 -6.06 11.04 8.38
N PHE A 133 -6.21 9.97 7.61
CA PHE A 133 -6.55 10.04 6.20
C PHE A 133 -7.98 10.57 5.99
N SER A 134 -8.11 11.56 5.11
CA SER A 134 -9.39 12.20 4.76
C SER A 134 -9.88 11.88 3.35
N GLY A 135 -9.11 11.10 2.58
CA GLY A 135 -9.39 10.82 1.16
C GLY A 135 -8.73 11.82 0.21
N ASN A 136 -8.68 11.48 -1.07
CA ASN A 136 -8.00 12.20 -2.16
C ASN A 136 -6.53 12.53 -1.82
N GLN A 137 -5.79 11.56 -1.26
CA GLN A 137 -4.44 11.74 -0.71
C GLN A 137 -4.28 12.85 0.33
N GLN A 138 -5.38 13.36 0.90
CA GLN A 138 -5.36 14.38 1.95
C GLN A 138 -5.41 13.77 3.35
N TYR A 139 -4.78 14.48 4.28
CA TYR A 139 -4.53 14.07 5.63
C TYR A 139 -4.77 15.23 6.59
N LYS A 140 -5.35 14.91 7.74
CA LYS A 140 -5.40 15.81 8.90
C LYS A 140 -4.23 15.51 9.81
N PHE A 141 -3.51 16.56 10.18
CA PHE A 141 -2.41 16.49 11.13
C PHE A 141 -2.87 17.03 12.47
N GLN A 142 -2.73 16.21 13.51
CA GLN A 142 -2.86 16.63 14.90
C GLN A 142 -1.47 16.60 15.53
N THR A 143 -0.99 17.75 15.96
CA THR A 143 0.36 17.96 16.51
C THR A 143 0.34 19.05 17.56
N GLU A 144 1.37 19.14 18.41
CA GLU A 144 1.57 20.26 19.33
C GLU A 144 2.37 21.42 18.73
N ASP A 145 2.96 21.21 17.55
CA ASP A 145 3.74 22.23 16.84
C ASP A 145 2.87 23.46 16.49
N LYS A 146 3.33 24.65 16.94
CA LYS A 146 2.58 25.90 16.80
C LYS A 146 2.43 26.34 15.35
N TYR A 147 3.46 26.12 14.53
CA TYR A 147 3.45 26.54 13.13
C TYR A 147 2.50 25.69 12.30
N LEU A 148 2.52 24.37 12.48
CA LEU A 148 1.61 23.46 11.79
C LEU A 148 0.16 23.64 12.25
N LYS A 149 -0.08 23.90 13.55
CA LYS A 149 -1.42 24.24 14.07
C LYS A 149 -1.99 25.51 13.42
N SER A 150 -1.16 26.54 13.19
CA SER A 150 -1.63 27.81 12.66
C SER A 150 -2.00 27.77 11.17
N GLN A 151 -1.60 26.73 10.43
CA GLN A 151 -1.89 26.62 8.99
C GLN A 151 -3.37 26.35 8.68
N ASP A 152 -4.12 25.75 9.62
CA ASP A 152 -5.54 25.39 9.49
C ASP A 152 -5.92 24.86 8.08
N THR A 153 -5.35 23.70 7.73
CA THR A 153 -5.50 23.11 6.40
C THR A 153 -5.50 21.59 6.45
N ASN A 154 -5.89 20.97 5.34
CA ASN A 154 -5.52 19.59 5.05
C ASN A 154 -4.14 19.56 4.40
N TRP A 155 -3.44 18.44 4.62
CA TRP A 155 -2.12 18.19 4.07
C TRP A 155 -2.22 17.09 3.01
N GLU A 156 -1.66 17.32 1.84
CA GLU A 156 -1.50 16.28 0.83
C GLU A 156 -0.10 15.66 0.97
N LEU A 157 -0.04 14.33 0.98
CA LEU A 157 1.24 13.62 0.95
C LEU A 157 1.56 13.22 -0.47
N VAL A 158 2.79 13.48 -0.90
CA VAL A 158 3.27 13.13 -2.23
C VAL A 158 4.58 12.36 -2.10
N ARG A 159 4.73 11.27 -2.85
CA ARG A 159 5.94 10.43 -2.85
C ARG A 159 6.60 10.40 -4.22
N GLU A 160 7.87 10.74 -4.26
CA GLU A 160 8.74 10.54 -5.42
C GLU A 160 9.85 9.57 -5.07
N TYR A 161 9.78 8.36 -5.61
CA TYR A 161 10.66 7.23 -5.34
C TYR A 161 10.77 6.97 -3.82
N ASP A 162 11.88 7.35 -3.19
CA ASP A 162 12.14 7.21 -1.76
C ASP A 162 11.89 8.48 -0.94
N HIS A 163 11.51 9.58 -1.58
CA HIS A 163 11.28 10.89 -0.96
C HIS A 163 9.78 11.12 -0.71
N LEU A 164 9.44 11.57 0.50
CA LEU A 164 8.08 12.00 0.82
C LEU A 164 8.04 13.52 1.07
N TYR A 165 7.03 14.16 0.54
CA TYR A 165 6.78 15.59 0.64
C TYR A 165 5.42 15.84 1.27
N ILE A 166 5.31 16.96 1.98
CA ILE A 166 4.10 17.39 2.67
C ILE A 166 3.65 18.69 2.02
N LYS A 167 2.50 18.67 1.35
CA LYS A 167 1.94 19.82 0.64
C LYS A 167 0.79 20.43 1.44
N ASN A 168 0.84 21.72 1.68
CA ASN A 168 -0.27 22.51 2.21
C ASN A 168 -1.29 22.73 1.09
N VAL A 169 -2.50 22.21 1.24
CA VAL A 169 -3.54 22.26 0.20
C VAL A 169 -4.09 23.68 0.00
N LYS A 170 -4.09 24.51 1.05
CA LYS A 170 -4.63 25.88 1.02
C LYS A 170 -3.70 26.84 0.29
N GLU A 171 -2.40 26.75 0.58
CA GLU A 171 -1.37 27.66 0.09
C GLU A 171 -0.69 27.18 -1.20
N ASP A 172 -0.94 25.93 -1.61
CA ASP A 172 -0.28 25.28 -2.74
C ASP A 172 1.26 25.32 -2.63
N LYS A 173 1.76 25.03 -1.42
CA LYS A 173 3.19 25.08 -1.05
C LYS A 173 3.59 23.84 -0.28
N TYR A 174 4.89 23.56 -0.24
CA TYR A 174 5.44 22.41 0.48
C TYR A 174 6.05 22.82 1.81
N LEU A 175 5.88 21.97 2.82
CA LEU A 175 6.55 22.12 4.12
C LEU A 175 8.06 21.87 3.95
N SER A 176 8.85 22.82 4.42
CA SER A 176 10.31 22.80 4.41
C SER A 176 10.85 23.29 5.75
N ILE A 177 12.17 23.19 5.91
CA ILE A 177 12.94 23.88 6.95
C ILE A 177 13.79 24.98 6.29
N ASP A 178 13.90 26.14 6.94
CA ASP A 178 14.77 27.24 6.53
C ASP A 178 16.22 27.09 7.06
N GLN A 179 17.06 28.12 6.88
CA GLN A 179 18.47 28.07 7.32
C GLN A 179 18.63 28.06 8.84
N ASP A 180 17.64 28.61 9.55
CA ASP A 180 17.65 28.74 11.01
C ASP A 180 16.99 27.53 11.70
N GLY A 181 16.47 26.57 10.93
CA GLY A 181 15.80 25.38 11.45
C GLY A 181 14.29 25.54 11.62
N ASN A 182 13.70 26.67 11.22
CA ASN A 182 12.27 26.90 11.38
C ASN A 182 11.46 26.26 10.25
N LEU A 183 10.24 25.82 10.60
CA LEU A 183 9.28 25.33 9.62
C LEU A 183 8.76 26.48 8.76
N VAL A 184 8.80 26.27 7.44
CA VAL A 184 8.35 27.24 6.45
C VAL A 184 7.59 26.54 5.32
N LEU A 185 6.77 27.30 4.59
CA LEU A 185 6.12 26.86 3.36
C LEU A 185 6.83 27.47 2.15
N VAL A 186 7.31 26.63 1.25
CA VAL A 186 8.04 27.04 0.05
C VAL A 186 7.27 26.65 -1.21
N LYS A 187 7.30 27.52 -2.22
CA LYS A 187 6.81 27.18 -3.56
C LYS A 187 7.83 26.27 -4.25
N HIS A 188 7.33 25.23 -4.89
CA HIS A 188 8.10 24.34 -5.74
C HIS A 188 7.17 23.86 -6.86
N GLY A 189 7.72 23.50 -8.03
CA GLY A 189 6.92 22.92 -9.10
C GLY A 189 6.15 21.68 -8.65
N ASP A 190 5.10 21.32 -9.39
CA ASP A 190 4.19 20.22 -9.04
C ASP A 190 4.92 18.87 -8.94
N ILE A 191 5.18 18.44 -7.71
CA ILE A 191 5.65 17.09 -7.40
C ILE A 191 4.44 16.16 -7.53
N LYS A 192 4.63 15.03 -8.22
CA LYS A 192 3.58 14.03 -8.43
C LYS A 192 4.02 12.68 -7.88
N ASN A 193 3.04 11.87 -7.49
CA ASN A 193 3.29 10.50 -7.06
C ASN A 193 3.96 9.71 -8.19
N ASN A 194 5.19 9.28 -7.95
CA ASN A 194 5.99 8.49 -8.86
C ASN A 194 6.87 7.55 -8.04
N PHE A 195 6.78 6.24 -8.26
CA PHE A 195 7.54 5.26 -7.47
C PHE A 195 8.79 4.75 -8.20
N GLN A 196 9.11 5.30 -9.37
CA GLN A 196 10.32 4.96 -10.11
C GLN A 196 11.44 5.93 -9.80
N LYS A 197 12.66 5.40 -9.76
CA LYS A 197 13.87 6.23 -9.69
C LYS A 197 13.97 7.02 -10.99
N THR A 198 13.98 8.35 -10.91
CA THR A 198 14.22 9.22 -12.05
C THR A 198 15.57 9.91 -11.93
N ASP A 199 16.13 10.34 -13.06
CA ASP A 199 17.37 11.13 -13.09
C ASP A 199 17.12 12.62 -12.77
N LYS A 200 15.85 13.03 -12.61
CA LYS A 200 15.49 14.40 -12.23
C LYS A 200 15.70 14.59 -10.73
N GLU A 201 16.23 15.76 -10.38
CA GLU A 201 16.50 16.15 -9.00
C GLU A 201 15.25 15.97 -8.14
N ALA A 202 15.38 15.15 -7.09
CA ALA A 202 14.47 15.18 -5.98
C ALA A 202 14.43 16.62 -5.43
N GLY A 203 13.26 17.14 -5.09
CA GLY A 203 13.14 18.46 -4.44
C GLY A 203 14.09 18.56 -3.23
N ASN A 204 14.52 19.77 -2.86
CA ASN A 204 15.55 20.00 -1.84
C ASN A 204 15.36 19.11 -0.59
N GLU A 205 16.43 18.55 -0.02
CA GLU A 205 16.39 17.71 1.19
C GLU A 205 15.66 18.37 2.36
N THR A 206 15.62 19.70 2.42
CA THR A 206 14.86 20.46 3.42
C THR A 206 13.34 20.27 3.30
N MET A 207 12.84 19.85 2.13
CA MET A 207 11.43 19.55 1.87
C MET A 207 11.10 18.05 2.01
N GLN A 208 12.11 17.20 2.23
CA GLN A 208 11.95 15.76 2.28
C GLN A 208 11.75 15.30 3.72
N TRP A 209 10.73 14.46 3.93
CA TRP A 209 10.30 14.02 5.25
C TRP A 209 10.27 12.50 5.36
N GLN A 210 10.70 11.97 6.49
CA GLN A 210 10.62 10.56 6.85
C GLN A 210 9.56 10.37 7.93
N PHE A 211 8.65 9.43 7.71
CA PHE A 211 7.54 9.16 8.63
C PHE A 211 7.82 7.87 9.39
N ILE A 212 8.18 8.01 10.67
CA ILE A 212 8.55 6.91 11.54
C ILE A 212 7.40 6.64 12.49
N ARG A 213 6.76 5.47 12.37
CA ARG A 213 5.62 5.11 13.21
C ARG A 213 6.07 4.95 14.66
N LEU A 214 5.37 5.59 15.60
CA LEU A 214 5.71 5.59 17.03
C LEU A 214 5.04 4.47 17.83
N GLN A 215 4.06 3.80 17.25
CA GLN A 215 3.39 2.67 17.90
C GLN A 215 4.06 1.36 17.49
N ASN A 216 4.52 0.58 18.48
CA ASN A 216 4.99 -0.80 18.31
C ASN A 216 3.84 -1.79 18.06
N LYS A 217 2.82 -1.36 17.32
CA LYS A 217 1.69 -2.17 16.90
C LYS A 217 1.43 -1.95 15.42
N ASN A 218 1.07 -3.04 14.77
CA ASN A 218 0.74 -3.08 13.36
C ASN A 218 -0.43 -2.16 13.03
N VAL A 219 -0.48 -1.71 11.78
CA VAL A 219 -1.43 -0.68 11.33
C VAL A 219 -2.87 -1.16 11.39
N THR A 220 -3.73 -0.33 11.97
CA THR A 220 -5.17 -0.52 11.99
C THR A 220 -5.89 0.66 11.30
N PRO A 221 -6.91 0.41 10.47
CA PRO A 221 -7.34 -0.91 9.98
C PRO A 221 -6.28 -1.56 9.08
N TYR A 222 -6.15 -2.88 9.16
CA TYR A 222 -5.25 -3.63 8.28
C TYR A 222 -5.70 -3.53 6.83
N ARG A 223 -4.75 -3.59 5.92
CA ARG A 223 -5.00 -3.57 4.48
C ARG A 223 -4.28 -4.73 3.81
N ASN A 224 -4.97 -5.37 2.88
CA ASN A 224 -4.42 -6.42 2.04
C ASN A 224 -4.46 -5.94 0.60
N PHE A 225 -3.31 -5.59 0.06
CA PHE A 225 -3.14 -5.22 -1.33
C PHE A 225 -3.16 -6.48 -2.19
N MET A 226 -3.96 -6.43 -3.25
CA MET A 226 -4.26 -7.60 -4.05
C MET A 226 -3.36 -7.66 -5.28
N GLN A 227 -2.93 -8.86 -5.63
CA GLN A 227 -2.16 -9.08 -6.87
C GLN A 227 -2.96 -8.69 -8.13
N PHE A 228 -4.29 -8.71 -8.01
CA PHE A 228 -5.26 -8.37 -9.06
C PHE A 228 -5.65 -6.89 -9.12
N ASP A 229 -5.05 -6.02 -8.31
CA ASP A 229 -5.32 -4.58 -8.38
C ASP A 229 -4.96 -4.03 -9.76
N PRO A 230 -5.89 -3.38 -10.48
CA PRO A 230 -5.67 -2.88 -11.84
C PRO A 230 -4.49 -1.92 -11.97
N ALA A 231 -4.07 -1.27 -10.88
CA ALA A 231 -2.91 -0.40 -10.87
C ALA A 231 -1.63 -1.14 -11.32
N TRP A 232 -1.50 -2.44 -11.03
CA TRP A 232 -0.31 -3.22 -11.42
C TRP A 232 -0.62 -4.55 -12.10
N ALA A 233 -1.80 -5.14 -11.91
CA ALA A 233 -2.11 -6.50 -12.30
C ALA A 233 -1.82 -6.84 -13.78
N ARG A 234 -1.99 -5.87 -14.69
CA ARG A 234 -1.74 -6.02 -16.14
C ARG A 234 -0.29 -5.73 -16.57
N LYS A 235 0.53 -5.19 -15.66
CA LYS A 235 1.91 -4.82 -15.94
C LYS A 235 2.79 -6.05 -15.97
N ASP A 236 3.83 -5.96 -16.79
CA ASP A 236 4.84 -6.99 -16.90
C ASP A 236 5.72 -6.98 -15.66
N TYR A 237 5.98 -8.18 -15.14
CA TYR A 237 6.94 -8.47 -14.10
C TYR A 237 8.10 -9.23 -14.73
N GLY A 238 9.09 -8.48 -15.19
CA GLY A 238 10.21 -8.99 -16.00
C GLY A 238 9.85 -9.10 -17.47
N ASN A 239 10.83 -9.48 -18.29
CA ASN A 239 10.69 -9.55 -19.75
C ASN A 239 10.11 -10.91 -20.18
N VAL A 240 8.84 -11.14 -19.92
CA VAL A 240 8.12 -12.34 -20.34
C VAL A 240 6.88 -11.90 -21.11
N SER A 241 6.78 -12.33 -22.36
CA SER A 241 5.70 -11.91 -23.27
C SER A 241 4.36 -12.58 -23.01
N ASP A 242 4.32 -13.64 -22.18
CA ASP A 242 3.11 -14.39 -21.87
C ASP A 242 2.43 -13.96 -20.55
N TYR A 243 1.28 -14.55 -20.24
CA TYR A 243 0.51 -14.22 -19.04
C TYR A 243 1.21 -14.61 -17.72
N SER A 244 2.16 -15.54 -17.73
CA SER A 244 2.97 -15.87 -16.55
C SER A 244 3.93 -14.74 -16.16
N GLY A 245 4.15 -13.80 -17.09
CA GLY A 245 4.90 -12.58 -16.89
C GLY A 245 4.18 -11.49 -16.13
N LYS A 246 2.84 -11.54 -15.98
CA LYS A 246 2.09 -10.43 -15.40
C LYS A 246 2.16 -10.40 -13.88
N MET A 247 2.06 -9.21 -13.29
CA MET A 247 1.95 -9.05 -11.83
C MET A 247 0.84 -9.90 -11.24
N ALA A 248 -0.33 -9.96 -11.89
CA ALA A 248 -1.47 -10.79 -11.48
C ALA A 248 -1.19 -12.30 -11.40
N ALA A 249 -0.14 -12.80 -12.06
CA ALA A 249 0.25 -14.21 -12.06
C ALA A 249 1.48 -14.46 -11.17
N ALA A 250 2.48 -13.58 -11.23
CA ALA A 250 3.82 -13.82 -10.64
C ALA A 250 4.18 -12.90 -9.45
N GLY A 251 3.43 -11.82 -9.24
CA GLY A 251 3.72 -10.77 -8.24
C GLY A 251 3.48 -11.10 -6.77
N CYS A 252 3.21 -12.35 -6.38
CA CYS A 252 2.84 -12.68 -4.99
C CYS A 252 3.92 -12.27 -3.97
N GLY A 253 5.19 -12.54 -4.27
CA GLY A 253 6.31 -12.20 -3.39
C GLY A 253 6.46 -10.69 -3.18
N VAL A 254 6.43 -9.90 -4.25
CA VAL A 254 6.59 -8.44 -4.18
C VAL A 254 5.39 -7.73 -3.54
N VAL A 255 4.17 -8.22 -3.78
CA VAL A 255 2.98 -7.70 -3.09
C VAL A 255 2.97 -8.10 -1.61
N ALA A 256 3.52 -9.28 -1.25
CA ALA A 256 3.69 -9.66 0.15
C ALA A 256 4.68 -8.74 0.90
N ILE A 257 5.69 -8.17 0.21
CA ILE A 257 6.55 -7.12 0.79
C ILE A 257 5.74 -5.85 1.05
N THR A 258 4.96 -5.38 0.07
CA THR A 258 4.08 -4.20 0.25
C THR A 258 3.13 -4.39 1.43
N ASN A 259 2.47 -5.54 1.53
CA ASN A 259 1.59 -5.88 2.65
C ASN A 259 2.34 -5.90 3.99
N ALA A 260 3.54 -6.48 4.02
CA ALA A 260 4.36 -6.55 5.23
C ALA A 260 4.80 -5.15 5.69
N VAL A 261 5.34 -4.33 4.80
CA VAL A 261 5.79 -2.96 5.12
C VAL A 261 4.59 -2.12 5.59
N TYR A 262 3.48 -2.14 4.85
CA TYR A 262 2.30 -1.38 5.24
C TYR A 262 1.73 -1.84 6.59
N ALA A 263 1.65 -3.15 6.85
CA ALA A 263 1.21 -3.66 8.14
C ALA A 263 2.17 -3.30 9.29
N LEU A 264 3.48 -3.27 9.02
CA LEU A 264 4.52 -2.97 9.99
C LEU A 264 4.50 -1.50 10.41
N ASN A 265 4.49 -0.57 9.46
CA ASN A 265 4.74 0.84 9.74
C ASN A 265 3.82 1.83 8.99
N GLY A 266 2.87 1.35 8.18
CA GLY A 266 1.90 2.17 7.47
C GLY A 266 2.41 2.81 6.19
N GLN A 267 3.65 2.52 5.78
CA GLN A 267 4.19 3.01 4.52
C GLN A 267 3.65 2.15 3.37
N PHE A 268 2.95 2.77 2.44
CA PHE A 268 2.67 2.12 1.16
C PHE A 268 3.89 2.21 0.26
N VAL A 269 4.25 1.05 -0.30
CA VAL A 269 5.29 0.92 -1.32
C VAL A 269 4.67 0.27 -2.53
N ASP A 270 4.74 0.93 -3.68
CA ASP A 270 4.23 0.36 -4.92
C ASP A 270 4.91 -0.99 -5.21
N PRO A 271 4.17 -2.10 -5.34
CA PRO A 271 4.77 -3.41 -5.61
C PRO A 271 5.54 -3.45 -6.94
N MET A 272 5.30 -2.52 -7.88
CA MET A 272 6.11 -2.40 -9.09
C MET A 272 7.55 -2.00 -8.80
N LEU A 273 7.80 -1.21 -7.75
CA LEU A 273 9.17 -0.86 -7.32
C LEU A 273 9.96 -2.12 -6.93
N PHE A 274 9.32 -3.02 -6.17
CA PHE A 274 9.92 -4.30 -5.81
C PHE A 274 10.04 -5.25 -7.00
N ALA A 275 9.10 -5.21 -7.94
CA ALA A 275 9.16 -5.98 -9.17
C ALA A 275 10.38 -5.58 -10.02
N ASP A 276 10.57 -4.28 -10.25
CA ASP A 276 11.71 -3.75 -11.00
C ASP A 276 13.04 -4.09 -10.31
N PHE A 277 13.08 -3.95 -8.98
CA PHE A 277 14.24 -4.36 -8.19
C PHE A 277 14.53 -5.86 -8.33
N ALA A 278 13.51 -6.71 -8.24
CA ALA A 278 13.67 -8.15 -8.35
C ALA A 278 14.15 -8.58 -9.74
N VAL A 279 13.72 -7.90 -10.81
CA VAL A 279 14.27 -8.11 -12.16
C VAL A 279 15.73 -7.69 -12.22
N LYS A 280 16.04 -6.46 -11.76
CA LYS A 280 17.40 -5.88 -11.78
C LYS A 280 18.41 -6.70 -10.99
N LYS A 281 17.99 -7.35 -9.90
CA LYS A 281 18.84 -8.16 -9.03
C LYS A 281 18.71 -9.67 -9.26
N HIS A 282 18.05 -10.07 -10.35
CA HIS A 282 17.87 -11.48 -10.73
C HIS A 282 17.09 -12.34 -9.71
N TYR A 283 16.26 -11.73 -8.87
CA TYR A 283 15.32 -12.44 -7.98
C TYR A 283 14.03 -12.87 -8.70
N ARG A 284 13.73 -12.33 -9.88
CA ARG A 284 12.59 -12.77 -10.71
C ARG A 284 12.91 -14.13 -11.36
N ILE A 285 12.16 -15.18 -11.02
CA ILE A 285 12.29 -16.53 -11.61
C ILE A 285 11.18 -16.74 -12.64
N ILE A 286 11.50 -16.69 -13.94
CA ILE A 286 10.53 -16.86 -15.02
C ILE A 286 9.68 -18.13 -14.82
N GLY A 287 8.36 -18.01 -14.95
CA GLY A 287 7.41 -19.10 -14.69
C GLY A 287 7.08 -19.39 -13.22
N SER A 288 7.90 -18.95 -12.24
CA SER A 288 7.73 -19.30 -10.82
C SER A 288 7.53 -18.11 -9.86
N GLY A 289 7.62 -16.88 -10.36
CA GLY A 289 7.42 -15.68 -9.55
C GLY A 289 8.73 -15.10 -9.03
N THR A 290 8.87 -14.97 -7.71
CA THR A 290 10.00 -14.28 -7.06
C THR A 290 10.74 -15.22 -6.13
N GLN A 291 12.07 -15.22 -6.20
CA GLN A 291 12.96 -15.91 -5.27
C GLN A 291 12.95 -15.21 -3.90
N ASP A 292 13.06 -15.98 -2.83
CA ASP A 292 13.07 -15.51 -1.44
C ASP A 292 14.20 -14.53 -1.09
N GLY A 293 15.34 -14.58 -1.78
CA GLY A 293 16.45 -13.63 -1.63
C GLY A 293 16.01 -12.16 -1.77
N VAL A 294 14.90 -11.90 -2.47
CA VAL A 294 14.28 -10.58 -2.59
C VAL A 294 13.96 -9.96 -1.24
N PHE A 295 13.60 -10.74 -0.21
CA PHE A 295 13.13 -10.18 1.06
C PHE A 295 14.26 -9.49 1.82
N LYS A 296 15.43 -10.14 1.90
CA LYS A 296 16.63 -9.53 2.46
C LYS A 296 17.15 -8.41 1.56
N GLY A 297 17.12 -8.60 0.24
CA GLY A 297 17.57 -7.62 -0.75
C GLY A 297 16.76 -6.31 -0.70
N ALA A 298 15.44 -6.41 -0.67
CA ALA A 298 14.53 -5.26 -0.64
C ALA A 298 14.68 -4.46 0.67
N ALA A 299 14.85 -5.14 1.81
CA ALA A 299 15.13 -4.44 3.07
C ALA A 299 16.48 -3.70 3.05
N LYS A 300 17.49 -4.25 2.38
CA LYS A 300 18.79 -3.58 2.21
C LYS A 300 18.67 -2.34 1.31
N GLU A 301 17.96 -2.45 0.19
CA GLU A 301 17.82 -1.37 -0.79
C GLU A 301 16.87 -0.26 -0.33
N PHE A 302 15.70 -0.63 0.22
CA PHE A 302 14.59 0.29 0.46
C PHE A 302 14.29 0.52 1.94
N GLY A 303 14.92 -0.24 2.84
CA GLY A 303 14.59 -0.21 4.26
C GLY A 303 14.81 1.12 4.94
N GLU A 304 15.73 1.95 4.44
CA GLU A 304 15.97 3.30 4.96
C GLU A 304 14.78 4.21 4.68
N ALA A 305 14.47 4.36 3.40
CA ALA A 305 13.43 5.23 2.88
C ALA A 305 12.04 4.88 3.44
N TYR A 306 11.76 3.59 3.57
CA TYR A 306 10.45 3.08 3.93
C TYR A 306 10.39 2.54 5.37
N GLY A 307 11.45 2.71 6.17
CA GLY A 307 11.44 2.46 7.61
C GLY A 307 11.27 0.99 8.03
N PHE A 308 11.83 0.05 7.28
CA PHE A 308 11.78 -1.38 7.60
C PHE A 308 13.16 -2.05 7.48
N SER A 309 13.33 -3.20 8.12
CA SER A 309 14.58 -3.96 8.12
C SER A 309 14.33 -5.46 8.09
N TYR A 310 15.28 -6.21 7.53
CA TYR A 310 15.28 -7.66 7.59
C TYR A 310 15.90 -8.13 8.90
N VAL A 311 15.14 -8.90 9.67
CA VAL A 311 15.63 -9.44 10.95
C VAL A 311 16.30 -10.79 10.73
N LYS A 312 15.53 -11.78 10.27
CA LYS A 312 16.01 -13.14 10.05
C LYS A 312 15.01 -13.98 9.24
N THR A 313 15.49 -15.12 8.77
CA THR A 313 14.64 -16.25 8.38
C THR A 313 14.32 -17.06 9.63
N SER A 314 13.08 -17.50 9.76
CA SER A 314 12.65 -18.50 10.74
C SER A 314 11.98 -19.67 10.04
N TYR A 315 12.11 -20.85 10.62
CA TYR A 315 11.41 -22.07 10.21
C TYR A 315 10.37 -22.49 11.26
N SER A 316 10.13 -21.65 12.27
CA SER A 316 9.25 -21.95 13.39
C SER A 316 8.14 -20.90 13.54
N LEU A 317 6.89 -21.36 13.48
CA LEU A 317 5.74 -20.48 13.75
C LEU A 317 5.71 -19.97 15.21
N SER A 318 6.30 -20.72 16.16
CA SER A 318 6.37 -20.22 17.55
C SER A 318 7.33 -19.06 17.68
N GLU A 319 8.47 -19.10 16.98
CA GLU A 319 9.41 -17.97 16.94
C GLU A 319 8.75 -16.76 16.25
N VAL A 320 8.06 -16.99 15.12
CA VAL A 320 7.30 -15.93 14.43
C VAL A 320 6.29 -15.27 15.37
N ARG A 321 5.54 -16.04 16.15
CA ARG A 321 4.60 -15.50 17.15
C ARG A 321 5.31 -14.55 18.13
N ASP A 322 6.47 -14.94 18.64
CA ASP A 322 7.20 -14.14 19.63
C ASP A 322 7.70 -12.81 19.03
N TYR A 323 7.96 -12.78 17.71
CA TYR A 323 8.24 -11.54 16.97
C TYR A 323 6.97 -10.71 16.71
N LEU A 324 5.87 -11.34 16.30
CA LEU A 324 4.58 -10.64 16.09
C LEU A 324 4.12 -9.93 17.38
N GLN A 325 4.30 -10.56 18.54
CA GLN A 325 4.00 -9.94 19.85
C GLN A 325 4.81 -8.68 20.15
N LYS A 326 5.95 -8.50 19.48
CA LYS A 326 6.83 -7.32 19.58
C LYS A 326 6.55 -6.29 18.48
N GLY A 327 5.50 -6.48 17.67
CA GLY A 327 5.11 -5.58 16.57
C GLY A 327 5.82 -5.81 15.24
N TYR A 328 6.51 -6.94 15.08
CA TYR A 328 7.13 -7.33 13.81
C TYR A 328 6.06 -7.92 12.87
N VAL A 329 6.46 -8.20 11.63
CA VAL A 329 5.65 -8.94 10.65
C VAL A 329 6.46 -10.06 10.04
N ALA A 330 5.80 -11.05 9.44
CA ALA A 330 6.48 -12.11 8.70
C ALA A 330 5.88 -12.29 7.31
N ILE A 331 6.72 -12.54 6.31
CA ILE A 331 6.29 -13.08 5.02
C ILE A 331 6.47 -14.60 5.09
N SER A 332 5.44 -15.35 4.75
CA SER A 332 5.37 -16.81 4.85
C SER A 332 5.42 -17.42 3.46
N HIS A 333 6.35 -18.36 3.25
CA HIS A 333 6.44 -19.14 2.01
C HIS A 333 5.54 -20.37 2.12
N VAL A 334 4.35 -20.29 1.53
CA VAL A 334 3.37 -21.38 1.49
C VAL A 334 3.42 -22.07 0.12
N PRO A 335 2.76 -23.24 -0.10
CA PRO A 335 2.87 -23.96 -1.36
C PRO A 335 2.54 -23.08 -2.59
N GLY A 336 3.56 -22.85 -3.41
CA GLY A 336 3.48 -22.06 -4.65
C GLY A 336 3.13 -20.59 -4.47
N HIS A 337 3.26 -20.01 -3.27
CA HIS A 337 2.79 -18.65 -2.99
C HIS A 337 3.46 -17.99 -1.78
N TYR A 338 3.34 -16.67 -1.68
CA TYR A 338 3.75 -15.90 -0.49
C TYR A 338 2.55 -15.17 0.11
N VAL A 339 2.40 -15.27 1.43
CA VAL A 339 1.41 -14.52 2.21
C VAL A 339 2.10 -13.74 3.31
N THR A 340 1.44 -12.71 3.83
CA THR A 340 1.95 -11.95 4.98
C THR A 340 1.22 -12.36 6.25
N ILE A 341 1.96 -12.70 7.30
CA ILE A 341 1.44 -12.81 8.66
C ILE A 341 1.70 -11.45 9.32
N ALA A 342 0.63 -10.67 9.43
CA ALA A 342 0.70 -9.25 9.77
C ALA A 342 0.59 -8.98 11.27
N ASP A 343 -0.04 -9.88 12.04
CA ASP A 343 -0.24 -9.68 13.48
C ASP A 343 -0.58 -11.01 14.18
N PHE A 344 -0.46 -11.02 15.50
CA PHE A 344 -0.92 -12.08 16.39
C PHE A 344 -1.76 -11.49 17.53
N ASN A 345 -2.98 -11.98 17.68
CA ASN A 345 -3.87 -11.58 18.76
C ASN A 345 -3.72 -12.56 19.94
N PRO A 346 -3.12 -12.15 21.09
CA PRO A 346 -2.88 -13.04 22.22
C PRO A 346 -4.16 -13.53 22.89
N LYS A 347 -5.24 -12.72 22.87
CA LYS A 347 -6.53 -13.07 23.48
C LYS A 347 -7.20 -14.22 22.74
N THR A 348 -7.21 -14.15 21.40
CA THR A 348 -7.87 -15.17 20.57
C THR A 348 -6.91 -16.27 20.11
N LYS A 349 -5.60 -16.11 20.33
CA LYS A 349 -4.52 -16.98 19.85
C LYS A 349 -4.56 -17.16 18.32
N LYS A 350 -4.92 -16.10 17.60
CA LYS A 350 -5.04 -16.11 16.14
C LYS A 350 -3.97 -15.25 15.48
N TYR A 351 -3.54 -15.67 14.29
CA TYR A 351 -2.64 -14.97 13.40
C TYR A 351 -3.44 -14.31 12.29
N LEU A 352 -3.16 -13.04 12.00
CA LEU A 352 -3.72 -12.36 10.85
C LEU A 352 -2.91 -12.68 9.61
N VAL A 353 -3.54 -13.34 8.64
CA VAL A 353 -2.96 -13.66 7.34
C VAL A 353 -3.55 -12.75 6.27
N LEU A 354 -2.68 -12.01 5.57
CA LEU A 354 -2.99 -11.20 4.41
C LEU A 354 -2.49 -11.95 3.17
N ASP A 355 -3.43 -12.34 2.31
CA ASP A 355 -3.16 -13.11 1.10
C ASP A 355 -3.56 -12.30 -0.12
N SER A 356 -2.57 -11.93 -0.94
CA SER A 356 -2.77 -11.12 -2.15
C SER A 356 -3.41 -11.91 -3.30
N HIS A 357 -3.54 -13.23 -3.17
CA HIS A 357 -4.19 -14.13 -4.14
C HIS A 357 -4.96 -15.27 -3.42
N PRO A 358 -6.14 -14.97 -2.84
CA PRO A 358 -7.00 -15.95 -2.20
C PRO A 358 -7.52 -17.02 -3.18
N ILE A 359 -7.43 -18.28 -2.77
CA ILE A 359 -7.89 -19.45 -3.56
C ILE A 359 -8.55 -20.48 -2.65
N LYS A 360 -9.30 -21.45 -3.18
CA LYS A 360 -10.01 -22.43 -2.35
C LYS A 360 -9.10 -23.22 -1.39
N SER A 361 -7.89 -23.57 -1.82
CA SER A 361 -6.91 -24.30 -0.97
C SER A 361 -6.31 -23.44 0.14
N ARG A 362 -6.35 -22.11 -0.01
CA ARG A 362 -5.98 -21.08 0.97
C ARG A 362 -7.20 -20.19 1.24
N PRO A 363 -8.15 -20.61 2.09
CA PRO A 363 -9.45 -19.96 2.26
C PRO A 363 -9.34 -18.64 3.04
N THR A 364 -8.55 -17.74 2.49
CA THR A 364 -8.35 -16.35 2.86
C THR A 364 -9.36 -15.49 2.08
N SER A 365 -9.32 -14.19 2.34
CA SER A 365 -10.12 -13.18 1.68
C SER A 365 -9.25 -11.97 1.38
N SER A 366 -9.75 -11.10 0.50
CA SER A 366 -9.12 -9.82 0.19
C SER A 366 -9.10 -8.83 1.37
N PHE A 367 -9.69 -9.18 2.52
CA PHE A 367 -9.66 -8.37 3.74
C PHE A 367 -8.75 -8.96 4.82
N GLY A 368 -8.09 -10.08 4.53
CA GLY A 368 -7.30 -10.84 5.49
C GLY A 368 -8.17 -11.70 6.41
N ASN A 369 -7.54 -12.69 7.06
CA ASN A 369 -8.25 -13.62 7.94
C ASN A 369 -7.44 -13.94 9.19
N TRP A 370 -8.15 -14.03 10.31
CA TRP A 370 -7.58 -14.45 11.59
C TRP A 370 -7.70 -15.96 11.76
N PHE A 371 -6.57 -16.67 11.78
CA PHE A 371 -6.51 -18.13 11.89
C PHE A 371 -5.84 -18.59 13.17
N LYS A 372 -6.34 -19.68 13.75
CA LYS A 372 -5.61 -20.38 14.82
C LYS A 372 -4.37 -21.07 14.25
N ARG A 373 -3.42 -21.41 15.13
CA ARG A 373 -2.16 -22.09 14.81
C ARG A 373 -2.36 -23.31 13.91
N GLU A 374 -3.33 -24.17 14.22
CA GLU A 374 -3.56 -25.44 13.52
C GLU A 374 -3.90 -25.21 12.05
N ARG A 375 -4.56 -24.08 11.73
CA ARG A 375 -4.89 -23.72 10.37
C ARG A 375 -3.70 -23.13 9.61
N VAL A 376 -2.86 -22.33 10.28
CA VAL A 376 -1.64 -21.77 9.69
C VAL A 376 -0.61 -22.87 9.40
N GLN A 377 -0.61 -23.96 10.16
CA GLN A 377 0.35 -25.07 9.99
C GLN A 377 -0.15 -26.19 9.07
N ARG A 378 -1.32 -26.07 8.43
CA ARG A 378 -1.93 -27.16 7.63
C ARG A 378 -2.31 -26.75 6.21
N GLY A 379 -2.07 -27.67 5.27
CA GLY A 379 -2.54 -27.58 3.89
C GLY A 379 -1.94 -26.39 3.13
N GLY A 380 -2.78 -25.63 2.42
CA GLY A 380 -2.32 -24.51 1.59
C GLY A 380 -1.68 -23.34 2.34
N LEU A 381 -1.74 -23.31 3.68
CA LEU A 381 -1.08 -22.28 4.50
C LEU A 381 0.19 -22.78 5.20
N THR A 382 0.49 -24.09 5.14
CA THR A 382 1.70 -24.64 5.77
C THR A 382 2.93 -23.94 5.21
N SER A 383 3.70 -23.31 6.09
CA SER A 383 4.88 -22.56 5.67
C SER A 383 6.12 -23.44 5.62
N SER A 384 6.94 -23.23 4.59
CA SER A 384 8.30 -23.77 4.50
C SER A 384 9.34 -22.84 5.12
N ALA A 385 9.07 -21.53 5.17
CA ALA A 385 9.96 -20.52 5.75
C ALA A 385 9.22 -19.22 6.05
N PHE A 386 9.71 -18.46 7.02
CA PHE A 386 9.20 -17.15 7.40
C PHE A 386 10.32 -16.11 7.33
N TYR A 387 10.06 -14.96 6.70
CA TYR A 387 11.00 -13.85 6.57
C TYR A 387 10.51 -12.69 7.42
N ILE A 388 11.23 -12.41 8.50
CA ILE A 388 10.77 -11.49 9.54
C ILE A 388 11.26 -10.07 9.23
N TYR A 389 10.33 -9.13 9.18
CA TYR A 389 10.62 -7.70 9.11
C TYR A 389 10.30 -6.99 10.41
N GLY A 390 11.14 -6.02 10.75
CA GLY A 390 10.97 -5.12 11.88
C GLY A 390 11.16 -3.67 11.48
N THR A 391 10.75 -2.74 12.34
CA THR A 391 11.02 -1.31 12.13
C THR A 391 12.53 -1.05 12.19
N ARG A 392 13.02 -0.14 11.33
CA ARG A 392 14.45 0.20 11.29
C ARG A 392 14.88 1.10 12.45
N VAL A 393 14.00 1.99 12.89
CA VAL A 393 14.25 2.92 14.00
C VAL A 393 13.54 2.41 15.24
N ARG A 394 14.30 2.23 16.33
CA ARG A 394 13.71 1.87 17.64
C ARG A 394 13.19 3.14 18.30
N THR A 395 12.04 3.06 18.97
CA THR A 395 11.48 4.19 19.74
C THR A 395 12.50 4.79 20.71
N THR A 396 13.39 3.97 21.28
CA THR A 396 14.49 4.39 22.15
C THR A 396 15.50 5.34 21.49
N GLU A 397 15.70 5.22 20.17
CA GLU A 397 16.56 6.14 19.43
C GLU A 397 15.86 7.50 19.23
N ILE A 398 14.53 7.48 19.07
CA ILE A 398 13.72 8.70 18.99
C ILE A 398 13.69 9.43 20.33
N ASP A 399 13.52 8.70 21.44
CA ASP A 399 13.54 9.30 22.78
C ASP A 399 14.87 10.00 23.07
N ARG A 400 16.00 9.45 22.58
CA ARG A 400 17.30 10.12 22.65
C ARG A 400 17.32 11.42 21.84
N VAL A 401 16.82 11.41 20.61
CA VAL A 401 16.74 12.61 19.76
C VAL A 401 15.88 13.69 20.42
N LYS A 402 14.72 13.31 20.97
CA LYS A 402 13.83 14.22 21.72
C LYS A 402 14.52 14.84 22.92
N ASN A 403 15.27 14.05 23.69
CA ASN A 403 16.03 14.56 24.84
C ASN A 403 17.12 15.55 24.43
N ILE A 404 17.84 15.28 23.33
CA ILE A 404 18.86 16.20 22.81
C ILE A 404 18.22 17.52 22.35
N GLN A 405 17.09 17.45 21.66
CA GLN A 405 16.34 18.64 21.21
C GLN A 405 15.87 19.48 22.42
N PHE A 406 15.28 18.83 23.42
CA PHE A 406 14.89 19.50 24.67
C PHE A 406 16.07 20.19 25.36
N GLN A 407 17.23 19.55 25.42
CA GLN A 407 18.44 20.16 26.00
C GLN A 407 18.91 21.39 25.21
N LYS A 408 18.86 21.37 23.87
CA LYS A 408 19.18 22.54 23.03
C LYS A 408 18.20 23.69 23.26
N GLU A 409 16.90 23.41 23.29
CA GLU A 409 15.87 24.42 23.54
C GLU A 409 16.04 25.05 24.93
N LEU A 410 16.29 24.24 25.95
CA LEU A 410 16.56 24.71 27.31
C LEU A 410 17.84 25.58 27.37
N PHE A 411 18.91 25.18 26.69
CA PHE A 411 20.15 25.96 26.63
C PHE A 411 19.93 27.32 25.95
N ASN A 412 19.23 27.35 24.81
CA ASN A 412 18.91 28.60 24.11
C ASN A 412 18.03 29.52 24.96
N PHE A 413 17.05 28.95 25.67
CA PHE A 413 16.23 29.72 26.62
C PHE A 413 17.07 30.31 27.76
N MET A 414 18.00 29.53 28.33
CA MET A 414 18.92 30.02 29.35
C MET A 414 19.85 31.13 28.83
N MET A 415 20.26 31.08 27.56
CA MET A 415 21.07 32.12 26.92
C MET A 415 20.29 33.43 26.70
N LEU A 416 18.98 33.36 26.47
CA LEU A 416 18.10 34.53 26.32
C LEU A 416 17.74 35.21 27.65
N LEU A 417 17.93 34.50 28.78
CA LEU A 417 17.73 35.04 30.13
C LEU A 417 18.98 35.69 30.74
N ARG A 418 20.11 35.63 30.03
CA ARG A 418 21.33 36.37 30.34
C ARG A 418 21.35 37.66 29.52
#